data_AF-A0AAV5ZNL4-F1
#
_entry.id   AF-A0AAV5ZNL4-F1
#
_cell.length_a   1.000
_cell.length_b   1.000
_cell.length_c   1.000
_cell.angle_alpha   90.00
_cell.angle_beta   90.00
_cell.angle_gamma   90.00
#
_symmetry.space_group_name_H-M   'P 1'
#
loop_
_entity.id
_entity.type
_entity.pdbx_description
1 polymer ?
#
loop_
_entity_poly.entity_id
_entity_poly.type
_entity_poly.pdbx_seq_one_letter_code
_entity_poly.pdbx_strand_id
1 'polypeptide(L)'
;MDRPIAYDKLAREDRFVRMRTRDVATAKIEQGMPAFPDLGSVDSMRDRIHGILVGELQAMEGAGRSVYDFPDAPWEFVMDMARQVWDESRHVETYLGLLDHLGGYVGEFPETTLLWRCACAEDAAARVAGVNRGLEGLACDVFNQLIHIAKKMGDPVLERSVDYVLADEITHVRMGSRWLNELTRGDPERRRRAIEFQDSIDERFNLGGTRQDGHHEVVPISIAKDARRLAGFTDEEIERLIKSTQRSQVY
;
A
#
# COMPACT_ATOMS: atom_id res chain seq x y z
N MET A 1 -18.05 -19.54 7.06
CA MET A 1 -17.09 -18.71 6.33
C MET A 1 -15.95 -19.59 5.91
N ASP A 2 -15.72 -19.72 4.61
CA ASP A 2 -14.52 -20.40 4.13
C ASP A 2 -13.29 -19.62 4.60
N ARG A 3 -12.28 -20.37 5.05
CA ARG A 3 -11.02 -19.84 5.54
C ARG A 3 -10.42 -18.88 4.49
N PRO A 4 -9.84 -17.73 4.88
CA PRO A 4 -9.16 -16.86 3.94
C PRO A 4 -8.20 -17.67 3.07
N ILE A 5 -8.17 -17.42 1.75
CA ILE A 5 -7.21 -18.05 0.85
C ILE A 5 -5.82 -17.79 1.43
N ALA A 6 -5.15 -18.87 1.81
CA ALA A 6 -3.83 -18.78 2.39
C ALA A 6 -2.88 -18.12 1.38
N TYR A 7 -1.96 -17.29 1.84
CA TYR A 7 -1.09 -16.50 0.97
C TYR A 7 -0.24 -17.34 -0.02
N ASP A 8 0.03 -18.60 0.33
CA ASP A 8 0.73 -19.58 -0.49
C ASP A 8 -0.18 -20.22 -1.57
N LYS A 9 -1.46 -19.89 -1.57
CA LYS A 9 -2.48 -20.31 -2.56
C LYS A 9 -2.90 -19.21 -3.52
N LEU A 10 -2.34 -18.00 -3.40
CA LEU A 10 -2.50 -16.97 -4.42
C LEU A 10 -2.04 -17.50 -5.78
N ALA A 11 -2.81 -17.19 -6.83
CA ALA A 11 -2.47 -17.54 -8.19
C ALA A 11 -1.27 -16.69 -8.63
N ARG A 12 -0.14 -17.36 -8.85
CA ARG A 12 1.11 -16.74 -9.25
C ARG A 12 1.79 -17.62 -10.29
N GLU A 13 2.49 -17.00 -11.22
CA GLU A 13 3.41 -17.70 -12.11
C GLU A 13 4.62 -18.22 -11.32
N ASP A 14 5.29 -19.25 -11.85
CA ASP A 14 6.45 -19.89 -11.22
C ASP A 14 7.62 -18.94 -10.97
N ARG A 15 7.69 -17.82 -11.70
CA ARG A 15 8.70 -16.78 -11.52
C ARG A 15 8.55 -15.99 -10.20
N PHE A 16 7.38 -15.98 -9.56
CA PHE A 16 7.21 -15.28 -8.29
C PHE A 16 7.74 -16.09 -7.11
N VAL A 17 8.72 -15.51 -6.40
CA VAL A 17 9.23 -16.07 -5.14
C VAL A 17 8.49 -15.41 -3.97
N ARG A 18 7.60 -16.14 -3.31
CA ARG A 18 6.84 -15.64 -2.15
C ARG A 18 7.60 -15.90 -0.86
N MET A 19 7.81 -14.85 -0.07
CA MET A 19 8.51 -14.95 1.22
C MET A 19 7.80 -14.11 2.28
N ARG A 20 7.96 -14.49 3.56
CA ARG A 20 7.51 -13.61 4.65
C ARG A 20 8.49 -12.45 4.77
N THR A 21 7.99 -11.27 5.15
CA THR A 21 8.82 -10.06 5.31
C THR A 21 10.06 -10.28 6.17
N ARG A 22 9.94 -11.01 7.28
CA ARG A 22 11.09 -11.35 8.15
C ARG A 22 12.14 -12.22 7.43
N ASP A 23 11.69 -13.15 6.58
CA ASP A 23 12.56 -14.08 5.88
C ASP A 23 13.29 -13.34 4.74
N VAL A 24 12.63 -12.36 4.09
CA VAL A 24 13.27 -11.42 3.15
C VAL A 24 14.35 -10.59 3.85
N ALA A 25 14.05 -10.05 5.04
CA ALA A 25 15.03 -9.28 5.81
C ALA A 25 16.27 -10.12 6.19
N THR A 26 16.06 -11.36 6.66
CA THR A 26 17.16 -12.30 6.93
C THR A 26 17.98 -12.58 5.67
N ALA A 27 17.33 -12.88 4.54
CA ALA A 27 18.02 -13.16 3.29
C ALA A 27 18.86 -11.96 2.79
N LYS A 28 18.35 -10.73 2.93
CA LYS A 28 19.10 -9.50 2.60
C LYS A 28 20.37 -9.38 3.47
N ILE A 29 20.26 -9.63 4.78
CA ILE A 29 21.41 -9.61 5.70
C ILE A 29 22.43 -10.68 5.34
N GLU A 30 21.99 -11.92 5.08
CA GLU A 30 22.86 -13.04 4.72
C GLU A 30 23.61 -12.81 3.40
N GLN A 31 23.02 -12.06 2.47
CA GLN A 31 23.65 -11.66 1.20
C GLN A 31 24.53 -10.40 1.31
N GLY A 32 24.67 -9.82 2.51
CA GLY A 32 25.43 -8.59 2.73
C GLY A 32 24.79 -7.36 2.08
N MET A 33 23.50 -7.41 1.74
CA MET A 33 22.77 -6.26 1.24
C MET A 33 22.53 -5.24 2.37
N PRO A 34 22.55 -3.93 2.06
CA PRO A 34 22.24 -2.93 3.08
C PRO A 34 20.81 -3.09 3.59
N ALA A 35 20.63 -2.95 4.90
CA ALA A 35 19.30 -3.03 5.54
C ALA A 35 18.32 -1.98 4.98
N PHE A 36 18.85 -0.83 4.57
CA PHE A 36 18.13 0.21 3.84
C PHE A 36 18.84 0.44 2.51
N PRO A 37 18.26 0.03 1.38
CA PRO A 37 18.86 0.27 0.09
C PRO A 37 18.90 1.78 -0.18
N ASP A 38 19.96 2.24 -0.84
CA ASP A 38 20.11 3.65 -1.19
C ASP A 38 18.96 4.11 -2.11
N LEU A 39 18.61 5.39 -2.12
CA LEU A 39 17.42 5.85 -2.85
C LEU A 39 17.67 6.11 -4.35
N GLY A 40 18.88 5.91 -4.87
CA GLY A 40 19.26 6.41 -6.20
C GLY A 40 19.90 5.38 -7.14
N SER A 41 20.29 4.21 -6.65
CA SER A 41 20.85 3.16 -7.49
C SER A 41 19.77 2.47 -8.32
N VAL A 42 20.15 2.02 -9.51
CA VAL A 42 19.25 1.30 -10.42
C VAL A 42 18.72 0.03 -9.75
N ASP A 43 19.55 -0.70 -9.00
CA ASP A 43 19.14 -1.91 -8.30
C ASP A 43 18.11 -1.65 -7.21
N SER A 44 18.29 -0.59 -6.40
CA SER A 44 17.31 -0.19 -5.39
C SER A 44 16.00 0.26 -6.02
N MET A 45 16.08 0.96 -7.15
CA MET A 45 14.90 1.38 -7.89
C MET A 45 14.13 0.19 -8.46
N ARG A 46 14.82 -0.83 -8.99
CA ARG A 46 14.18 -2.07 -9.44
C ARG A 46 13.53 -2.83 -8.28
N ASP A 47 14.18 -2.97 -7.12
CA ASP A 47 13.60 -3.59 -5.91
C ASP A 47 12.32 -2.85 -5.48
N ARG A 48 12.36 -1.52 -5.45
CA ARG A 48 11.22 -0.69 -5.06
C ARG A 48 10.06 -0.79 -6.06
N ILE A 49 10.33 -0.70 -7.35
CA ILE A 49 9.32 -0.80 -8.41
C ILE A 49 8.71 -2.19 -8.46
N HIS A 50 9.51 -3.25 -8.26
CA HIS A 50 9.00 -4.60 -8.13
C HIS A 50 8.12 -4.76 -6.87
N GLY A 51 8.55 -4.20 -5.74
CA GLY A 51 7.76 -4.20 -4.51
C GLY A 51 6.42 -3.49 -4.65
N ILE A 52 6.38 -2.36 -5.38
CA ILE A 52 5.14 -1.64 -5.68
C ILE A 52 4.25 -2.45 -6.64
N LEU A 53 4.81 -3.00 -7.72
CA LEU A 53 4.09 -3.91 -8.62
C LEU A 53 3.36 -5.03 -7.86
N VAL A 54 4.03 -5.65 -6.90
CA VAL A 54 3.45 -6.67 -6.02
C VAL A 54 2.36 -6.10 -5.12
N GLY A 55 2.54 -4.87 -4.63
CA GLY A 55 1.52 -4.10 -3.91
C GLY A 55 0.25 -3.94 -4.74
N GLU A 56 0.37 -3.46 -5.97
CA GLU A 56 -0.78 -3.26 -6.88
C GLU A 56 -1.50 -4.57 -7.19
N LEU A 57 -0.74 -5.66 -7.41
CA LEU A 57 -1.32 -7.00 -7.58
C LEU A 57 -2.17 -7.40 -6.37
N GLN A 58 -1.66 -7.21 -5.16
CA GLN A 58 -2.38 -7.58 -3.94
C GLN A 58 -3.54 -6.63 -3.62
N ALA A 59 -3.45 -5.34 -3.97
CA ALA A 59 -4.54 -4.37 -3.88
C ALA A 59 -5.68 -4.75 -4.84
N MET A 60 -5.36 -5.07 -6.09
CA MET A 60 -6.32 -5.56 -7.10
C MET A 60 -7.06 -6.81 -6.58
N GLU A 61 -6.31 -7.79 -6.06
CA GLU A 61 -6.88 -9.01 -5.49
C GLU A 61 -7.74 -8.72 -4.25
N GLY A 62 -7.33 -7.78 -3.39
CA GLY A 62 -8.06 -7.37 -2.21
C GLY A 62 -9.39 -6.69 -2.53
N ALA A 63 -9.39 -5.79 -3.52
CA ALA A 63 -10.61 -5.15 -4.02
C ALA A 63 -11.56 -6.19 -4.65
N GLY A 64 -11.03 -7.10 -5.48
CA GLY A 64 -11.82 -8.17 -6.10
C GLY A 64 -12.39 -9.14 -5.06
N ARG A 65 -11.65 -9.41 -3.99
CA ARG A 65 -12.15 -10.20 -2.88
C ARG A 65 -13.26 -9.49 -2.12
N SER A 66 -13.22 -8.17 -2.01
CA SER A 66 -14.27 -7.37 -1.36
C SER A 66 -15.58 -7.39 -2.16
N VAL A 67 -15.51 -7.44 -3.49
CA VAL A 67 -16.67 -7.68 -4.36
C VAL A 67 -17.32 -9.04 -4.06
N TYR A 68 -16.50 -10.08 -3.83
CA TYR A 68 -16.99 -11.44 -3.60
C TYR A 68 -17.50 -11.69 -2.17
N ASP A 69 -16.78 -11.21 -1.14
CA ASP A 69 -17.04 -11.56 0.27
C ASP A 69 -18.26 -10.84 0.85
N PHE A 70 -18.66 -9.71 0.28
CA PHE A 70 -19.70 -8.85 0.82
C PHE A 70 -20.86 -8.67 -0.17
N PRO A 71 -21.54 -9.76 -0.58
CA PRO A 71 -22.63 -9.69 -1.55
C PRO A 71 -23.84 -8.89 -1.01
N ASP A 72 -23.96 -8.78 0.31
CA ASP A 72 -25.03 -8.03 0.98
C ASP A 72 -24.67 -6.56 1.25
N ALA A 73 -23.47 -6.10 0.88
CA ALA A 73 -23.10 -4.69 0.99
C ALA A 73 -23.94 -3.84 0.01
N PRO A 74 -24.06 -2.51 0.24
CA PRO A 74 -24.73 -1.62 -0.71
C PRO A 74 -24.16 -1.78 -2.12
N TRP A 75 -25.00 -1.71 -3.15
CA TRP A 75 -24.58 -1.89 -4.54
C TRP A 75 -23.45 -0.94 -4.93
N GLU A 76 -23.50 0.30 -4.43
CA GLU A 76 -22.48 1.30 -4.67
C GLU A 76 -21.12 0.89 -4.10
N PHE A 77 -21.09 0.13 -2.98
CA PHE A 77 -19.86 -0.41 -2.41
C PHE A 77 -19.25 -1.44 -3.35
N VAL A 78 -20.08 -2.37 -3.83
CA VAL A 78 -19.64 -3.43 -4.75
C VAL A 78 -19.11 -2.80 -6.05
N MET A 79 -19.80 -1.80 -6.59
CA MET A 79 -19.39 -1.10 -7.80
C MET A 79 -18.08 -0.34 -7.61
N ASP A 80 -17.89 0.29 -6.45
CA ASP A 80 -16.66 0.99 -6.11
C ASP A 80 -15.46 0.04 -5.96
N MET A 81 -15.63 -1.09 -5.28
CA MET A 81 -14.59 -2.12 -5.20
C MET A 81 -14.25 -2.67 -6.59
N ALA A 82 -15.26 -2.86 -7.46
CA ALA A 82 -15.03 -3.29 -8.84
C ALA A 82 -14.30 -2.24 -9.70
N ARG A 83 -14.54 -0.94 -9.45
CA ARG A 83 -13.76 0.15 -10.08
C ARG A 83 -12.31 0.11 -9.61
N GLN A 84 -12.07 -0.04 -8.31
CA GLN A 84 -10.71 -0.18 -7.81
C GLN A 84 -10.00 -1.38 -8.42
N VAL A 85 -10.65 -2.55 -8.59
CA VAL A 85 -10.05 -3.68 -9.31
C VAL A 85 -9.55 -3.28 -10.71
N TRP A 86 -10.34 -2.49 -11.43
CA TRP A 86 -9.95 -1.99 -12.74
C TRP A 86 -8.77 -1.02 -12.64
N ASP A 87 -8.80 -0.10 -11.69
CA ASP A 87 -7.75 0.90 -11.47
C ASP A 87 -6.42 0.21 -11.12
N GLU A 88 -6.43 -0.72 -10.16
CA GLU A 88 -5.23 -1.48 -9.80
C GLU A 88 -4.72 -2.36 -10.95
N SER A 89 -5.60 -2.88 -11.82
CA SER A 89 -5.15 -3.63 -13.00
C SER A 89 -4.33 -2.75 -13.96
N ARG A 90 -4.71 -1.48 -14.12
CA ARG A 90 -3.94 -0.49 -14.89
C ARG A 90 -2.65 -0.12 -14.17
N HIS A 91 -2.66 -0.06 -12.84
CA HIS A 91 -1.45 0.19 -12.06
C HIS A 91 -0.45 -0.96 -12.21
N VAL A 92 -0.90 -2.22 -12.15
CA VAL A 92 -0.07 -3.39 -12.42
C VAL A 92 0.58 -3.30 -13.81
N GLU A 93 -0.19 -2.97 -14.86
CA GLU A 93 0.37 -2.78 -16.20
C GLU A 93 1.41 -1.64 -16.24
N THR A 94 1.14 -0.54 -15.55
CA THR A 94 2.05 0.61 -15.44
C THR A 94 3.36 0.20 -14.79
N TYR A 95 3.32 -0.51 -13.66
CA TYR A 95 4.53 -0.93 -12.95
C TYR A 95 5.26 -2.10 -13.64
N LEU A 96 4.57 -2.93 -14.43
CA LEU A 96 5.23 -3.87 -15.34
C LEU A 96 6.08 -3.12 -16.38
N GLY A 97 5.50 -2.07 -16.99
CA GLY A 97 6.22 -1.21 -17.93
C GLY A 97 7.38 -0.46 -17.30
N LEU A 98 7.21 0.07 -16.08
CA LEU A 98 8.28 0.73 -15.34
C LEU A 98 9.40 -0.23 -14.94
N LEU A 99 9.07 -1.46 -14.58
CA LEU A 99 10.06 -2.48 -14.24
C LEU A 99 10.92 -2.81 -15.46
N ASP A 100 10.29 -2.99 -16.63
CA ASP A 100 10.99 -3.19 -17.92
C ASP A 100 11.85 -1.98 -18.32
N HIS A 101 11.32 -0.76 -18.16
CA HIS A 101 12.05 0.50 -18.42
C HIS A 101 13.35 0.61 -17.60
N LEU A 102 13.35 0.08 -16.37
CA LEU A 102 14.54 0.03 -15.51
C LEU A 102 15.44 -1.19 -15.78
N GLY A 103 15.09 -2.06 -16.73
CA GLY A 103 15.82 -3.29 -17.04
C GLY A 103 15.64 -4.39 -15.98
N GLY A 104 14.56 -4.35 -15.21
CA GLY A 104 14.18 -5.38 -14.26
C GLY A 104 13.21 -6.40 -14.85
N TYR A 105 12.86 -7.42 -14.06
CA TYR A 105 11.89 -8.42 -14.48
C TYR A 105 11.05 -8.94 -13.29
N VAL A 106 9.85 -9.41 -13.61
CA VAL A 106 8.95 -9.99 -12.60
C VAL A 106 9.60 -11.23 -12.00
N GLY A 107 9.75 -11.24 -10.68
CA GLY A 107 10.37 -12.33 -9.93
C GLY A 107 11.83 -12.11 -9.60
N GLU A 108 12.41 -10.99 -10.05
CA GLU A 108 13.76 -10.57 -9.67
C GLU A 108 13.92 -10.39 -8.15
N PHE A 109 12.85 -9.91 -7.49
CA PHE A 109 12.78 -9.75 -6.04
C PHE A 109 11.63 -10.58 -5.44
N PRO A 110 11.72 -10.96 -4.14
CA PRO A 110 10.67 -11.74 -3.51
C PRO A 110 9.41 -10.91 -3.23
N GLU A 111 8.25 -11.51 -3.49
CA GLU A 111 6.94 -10.97 -3.10
C GLU A 111 6.74 -11.14 -1.59
N THR A 112 6.46 -10.02 -0.90
CA THR A 112 5.95 -10.04 0.48
C THR A 112 4.43 -10.04 0.48
N THR A 113 3.80 -10.94 1.22
CA THR A 113 2.32 -11.08 1.24
C THR A 113 1.67 -10.33 2.41
N LEU A 114 2.28 -9.22 2.86
CA LEU A 114 1.79 -8.49 4.03
C LEU A 114 0.47 -7.78 3.71
N LEU A 115 0.36 -7.16 2.53
CA LEU A 115 -0.84 -6.46 2.07
C LEU A 115 -2.02 -7.44 1.96
N TRP A 116 -1.82 -8.60 1.33
CA TRP A 116 -2.84 -9.65 1.20
C TRP A 116 -3.45 -10.06 2.54
N ARG A 117 -2.61 -10.18 3.59
CA ARG A 117 -3.09 -10.53 4.93
C ARG A 117 -3.99 -9.45 5.52
N CYS A 118 -3.78 -8.19 5.18
CA CYS A 118 -4.60 -7.07 5.59
C CYS A 118 -5.92 -7.03 4.80
N ALA A 119 -5.87 -7.38 3.51
CA ALA A 119 -7.04 -7.50 2.65
C ALA A 119 -8.00 -8.65 3.03
N CYS A 120 -7.60 -9.54 3.95
CA CYS A 120 -8.39 -10.67 4.41
C CYS A 120 -9.25 -10.40 5.67
N ALA A 121 -9.46 -9.14 6.08
CA ALA A 121 -10.33 -8.83 7.21
C ALA A 121 -11.78 -9.30 6.95
N GLU A 122 -12.40 -10.03 7.88
CA GLU A 122 -13.75 -10.60 7.68
C GLU A 122 -14.88 -9.55 7.73
N ASP A 123 -14.62 -8.36 8.28
CA ASP A 123 -15.57 -7.25 8.33
C ASP A 123 -15.25 -6.22 7.25
N ALA A 124 -16.26 -5.82 6.46
CA ALA A 124 -16.11 -4.87 5.37
C ALA A 124 -15.58 -3.50 5.84
N ALA A 125 -16.02 -3.01 7.01
CA ALA A 125 -15.55 -1.72 7.54
C ALA A 125 -14.09 -1.80 7.98
N ALA A 126 -13.69 -2.90 8.64
CA ALA A 126 -12.30 -3.15 8.97
C ALA A 126 -11.43 -3.26 7.70
N ARG A 127 -11.94 -3.91 6.64
CA ARG A 127 -11.21 -4.07 5.38
C ARG A 127 -10.93 -2.74 4.70
N VAL A 128 -11.93 -1.88 4.53
CA VAL A 128 -11.69 -0.54 3.93
C VAL A 128 -10.87 0.38 4.84
N ALA A 129 -10.94 0.22 6.16
CA ALA A 129 -10.09 0.97 7.07
C ALA A 129 -8.61 0.53 6.93
N GLY A 130 -8.34 -0.77 6.90
CA GLY A 130 -6.98 -1.30 6.79
C GLY A 130 -6.36 -1.14 5.40
N VAL A 131 -7.11 -1.47 4.34
CA VAL A 131 -6.62 -1.42 2.96
C VAL A 131 -6.76 -0.01 2.41
N ASN A 132 -7.99 0.45 2.12
CA ASN A 132 -8.20 1.72 1.44
C ASN A 132 -7.68 2.93 2.21
N ARG A 133 -7.85 3.00 3.54
CA ARG A 133 -7.34 4.14 4.31
C ARG A 133 -5.89 3.97 4.77
N GLY A 134 -5.54 2.78 5.26
CA GLY A 134 -4.20 2.47 5.76
C GLY A 134 -3.19 2.30 4.63
N LEU A 135 -3.34 1.23 3.84
CA LEU A 135 -2.39 0.83 2.79
C LEU A 135 -2.32 1.81 1.63
N GLU A 136 -3.45 2.22 1.05
CA GLU A 136 -3.40 3.19 -0.07
C GLU A 136 -2.97 4.58 0.43
N GLY A 137 -3.26 4.90 1.69
CA GLY A 137 -2.73 6.09 2.34
C GLY A 137 -1.19 6.04 2.44
N LEU A 138 -0.62 4.88 2.75
CA LEU A 138 0.82 4.66 2.73
C LEU A 138 1.38 4.72 1.29
N ALA A 139 0.67 4.16 0.32
CA ALA A 139 1.04 4.23 -1.09
C ALA A 139 1.20 5.70 -1.53
N CYS A 140 0.28 6.58 -1.13
CA CYS A 140 0.41 8.02 -1.34
C CYS A 140 1.76 8.59 -0.84
N ASP A 141 2.21 8.20 0.35
CA ASP A 141 3.48 8.67 0.93
C ASP A 141 4.69 8.17 0.12
N VAL A 142 4.66 6.89 -0.26
CA VAL A 142 5.70 6.23 -1.08
C VAL A 142 5.78 6.86 -2.48
N PHE A 143 4.64 7.11 -3.11
CA PHE A 143 4.58 7.64 -4.48
C PHE A 143 5.04 9.10 -4.54
N ASN A 144 4.67 9.93 -3.56
CA ASN A 144 5.20 11.29 -3.46
C ASN A 144 6.73 11.29 -3.35
N GLN A 145 7.31 10.38 -2.54
CA GLN A 145 8.76 10.23 -2.46
C GLN A 145 9.37 9.77 -3.77
N LEU A 146 8.73 8.82 -4.45
CA LEU A 146 9.21 8.24 -5.71
C LEU A 146 9.19 9.25 -6.85
N ILE A 147 8.15 10.10 -6.93
CA ILE A 147 8.07 11.22 -7.88
C ILE A 147 9.22 12.20 -7.65
N HIS A 148 9.54 12.52 -6.39
CA HIS A 148 10.68 13.39 -6.07
C HIS A 148 12.03 12.77 -6.48
N ILE A 149 12.22 11.48 -6.23
CA ILE A 149 13.42 10.74 -6.66
C ILE A 149 13.53 10.75 -8.19
N ALA A 150 12.44 10.45 -8.91
CA ALA A 150 12.41 10.44 -10.37
C ALA A 150 12.80 11.80 -10.97
N LYS A 151 12.28 12.90 -10.41
CA LYS A 151 12.67 14.27 -10.79
C LYS A 151 14.16 14.52 -10.61
N LYS A 152 14.76 14.08 -9.49
CA LYS A 152 16.20 14.21 -9.23
C LYS A 152 17.07 13.38 -10.17
N MET A 153 16.58 12.20 -10.55
CA MET A 153 17.24 11.33 -11.52
C MET A 153 17.09 11.85 -12.96
N GLY A 154 16.17 12.79 -13.21
CA GLY A 154 15.84 13.24 -14.55
C GLY A 154 15.11 12.19 -15.37
N ASP A 155 14.31 11.32 -14.72
CA ASP A 155 13.52 10.28 -15.38
C ASP A 155 12.03 10.70 -15.48
N PRO A 156 11.62 11.30 -16.62
CA PRO A 156 10.25 11.77 -16.80
C PRO A 156 9.25 10.62 -17.02
N VAL A 157 9.71 9.42 -17.40
CA VAL A 157 8.83 8.25 -17.60
C VAL A 157 8.38 7.75 -16.25
N LEU A 158 9.34 7.55 -15.33
CA LEU A 158 9.04 7.16 -13.96
C LEU A 158 8.21 8.22 -13.23
N GLU A 159 8.60 9.49 -13.31
CA GLU A 159 7.89 10.60 -12.66
C GLU A 159 6.40 10.62 -13.02
N ARG A 160 6.09 10.66 -14.32
CA ARG A 160 4.71 10.84 -14.80
C ARG A 160 3.85 9.60 -14.58
N SER A 161 4.46 8.42 -14.70
CA SER A 161 3.74 7.17 -14.47
C SER A 161 3.31 7.03 -13.01
N VAL A 162 4.20 7.39 -12.08
CA VAL A 162 3.87 7.34 -10.64
C VAL A 162 2.92 8.46 -10.23
N ASP A 163 3.05 9.66 -10.82
CA ASP A 163 2.11 10.77 -10.60
C ASP A 163 0.68 10.42 -11.07
N TYR A 164 0.57 9.69 -12.18
CA TYR A 164 -0.70 9.16 -12.68
C TYR A 164 -1.35 8.19 -11.68
N VAL A 165 -0.58 7.21 -11.18
CA VAL A 165 -1.08 6.24 -10.18
C VAL A 165 -1.46 6.95 -8.88
N LEU A 166 -0.67 7.92 -8.41
CA LEU A 166 -0.95 8.68 -7.20
C LEU A 166 -2.32 9.39 -7.25
N ALA A 167 -2.74 9.87 -8.43
CA ALA A 167 -4.04 10.51 -8.60
C ALA A 167 -5.20 9.55 -8.36
N ASP A 168 -5.08 8.31 -8.80
CA ASP A 168 -6.06 7.24 -8.58
C ASP A 168 -6.05 6.81 -7.10
N GLU A 169 -4.87 6.70 -6.46
CA GLU A 169 -4.77 6.33 -5.04
C GLU A 169 -5.44 7.32 -4.09
N ILE A 170 -5.34 8.63 -4.37
CA ILE A 170 -6.06 9.63 -3.58
C ILE A 170 -7.57 9.35 -3.62
N THR A 171 -8.09 8.87 -4.74
CA THR A 171 -9.50 8.52 -4.90
C THR A 171 -9.86 7.25 -4.13
N HIS A 172 -9.00 6.22 -4.16
CA HIS A 172 -9.17 4.98 -3.38
C HIS A 172 -9.24 5.26 -1.88
N VAL A 173 -8.39 6.16 -1.38
CA VAL A 173 -8.38 6.55 0.03
C VAL A 173 -9.64 7.34 0.42
N ARG A 174 -10.13 8.25 -0.43
CA ARG A 174 -11.41 8.95 -0.21
C ARG A 174 -12.58 7.97 -0.14
N MET A 175 -12.58 7.02 -1.07
CA MET A 175 -13.57 5.96 -1.14
C MET A 175 -13.58 5.12 0.15
N GLY A 176 -12.40 4.74 0.65
CA GLY A 176 -12.25 4.06 1.94
C GLY A 176 -12.81 4.85 3.11
N SER A 177 -12.52 6.16 3.15
CA SER A 177 -13.03 7.06 4.21
C SER A 177 -14.56 7.19 4.15
N ARG A 178 -15.15 7.29 2.95
CA ARG A 178 -16.60 7.26 2.77
C ARG A 178 -17.18 5.95 3.28
N TRP A 179 -16.70 4.81 2.81
CA TRP A 179 -17.28 3.51 3.17
C TRP A 179 -17.09 3.15 4.63
N LEU A 180 -15.97 3.54 5.26
CA LEU A 180 -15.82 3.39 6.70
C LEU A 180 -16.96 4.10 7.45
N ASN A 181 -17.32 5.33 7.04
CA ASN A 181 -18.42 6.07 7.66
C ASN A 181 -19.79 5.43 7.37
N GLU A 182 -20.05 5.05 6.12
CA GLU A 182 -21.32 4.43 5.70
C GLU A 182 -21.56 3.08 6.38
N LEU A 183 -20.58 2.17 6.35
CA LEU A 183 -20.69 0.82 6.90
C LEU A 183 -20.79 0.80 8.43
N THR A 184 -20.35 1.87 9.10
CA THR A 184 -20.37 1.99 10.56
C THR A 184 -21.43 2.97 11.06
N ARG A 185 -22.27 3.50 10.17
CA ARG A 185 -23.34 4.43 10.55
C ARG A 185 -24.26 3.80 11.59
N GLY A 186 -24.40 4.46 12.74
CA GLY A 186 -25.22 3.98 13.84
C GLY A 186 -24.58 2.87 14.69
N ASP A 187 -23.34 2.48 14.40
CA ASP A 187 -22.58 1.46 15.16
C ASP A 187 -21.17 1.98 15.53
N PRO A 188 -21.06 2.76 16.61
CA PRO A 188 -19.77 3.28 17.08
C PRO A 188 -18.75 2.19 17.45
N GLU A 189 -19.21 1.02 17.90
CA GLU A 189 -18.32 -0.08 18.30
C GLU A 189 -17.71 -0.77 17.08
N ARG A 190 -18.49 -0.97 16.00
CA ARG A 190 -17.94 -1.45 14.73
C ARG A 190 -16.94 -0.45 14.16
N ARG A 191 -17.23 0.85 14.26
CA ARG A 191 -16.28 1.90 13.88
C ARG A 191 -14.98 1.81 14.67
N ARG A 192 -15.06 1.68 15.99
CA ARG A 192 -13.89 1.55 16.86
C ARG A 192 -13.02 0.36 16.46
N ARG A 193 -13.62 -0.83 16.26
CA ARG A 193 -12.89 -2.03 15.81
C ARG A 193 -12.22 -1.87 14.45
N ALA A 194 -12.89 -1.19 13.51
CA ALA A 194 -12.31 -0.92 12.19
C ALA A 194 -11.10 0.02 12.28
N ILE A 195 -11.17 1.06 13.12
CA ILE A 195 -10.04 1.97 13.38
C ILE A 195 -8.90 1.23 14.08
N GLU A 196 -9.19 0.42 15.11
CA GLU A 196 -8.15 -0.40 15.79
C GLU A 196 -7.46 -1.36 14.81
N PHE A 197 -8.21 -1.92 13.86
CA PHE A 197 -7.62 -2.73 12.80
C PHE A 197 -6.71 -1.89 11.89
N GLN A 198 -7.16 -0.72 11.44
CA GLN A 198 -6.34 0.22 10.67
C GLN A 198 -5.05 0.59 11.41
N ASP A 199 -5.14 0.95 12.70
CA ASP A 199 -3.97 1.30 13.52
C ASP A 199 -2.96 0.14 13.57
N SER A 200 -3.44 -1.11 13.66
CA SER A 200 -2.59 -2.30 13.64
C SER A 200 -1.90 -2.52 12.28
N ILE A 201 -2.51 -2.07 11.18
CA ILE A 201 -1.89 -2.08 9.85
C ILE A 201 -0.85 -0.97 9.77
N ASP A 202 -1.21 0.26 10.14
CA ASP A 202 -0.29 1.40 10.13
C ASP A 202 0.97 1.13 10.97
N GLU A 203 0.85 0.43 12.11
CA GLU A 203 1.99 0.01 12.92
C GLU A 203 2.89 -1.01 12.20
N ARG A 204 2.31 -2.04 11.56
CA ARG A 204 3.06 -3.05 10.80
C ARG A 204 3.76 -2.47 9.58
N PHE A 205 3.18 -1.43 9.00
CA PHE A 205 3.67 -0.73 7.83
C PHE A 205 4.41 0.58 8.17
N ASN A 206 4.78 0.80 9.43
CA ASN A 206 5.65 1.93 9.79
C ASN A 206 7.08 1.79 9.23
N LEU A 207 7.38 0.71 8.49
CA LEU A 207 8.66 0.45 7.84
C LEU A 207 9.86 0.64 8.80
N GLY A 208 9.70 0.23 10.06
CA GLY A 208 10.74 0.40 11.09
C GLY A 208 11.06 1.87 11.44
N GLY A 209 10.11 2.80 11.30
CA GLY A 209 10.31 4.22 11.57
C GLY A 209 10.93 5.01 10.40
N THR A 210 11.03 4.40 9.21
CA THR A 210 11.50 5.03 7.97
C THR A 210 10.54 6.11 7.47
N ARG A 211 9.26 6.02 7.86
CA ARG A 211 8.20 6.96 7.55
C ARG A 211 8.10 8.03 8.63
N GLN A 212 8.24 9.30 8.27
CA GLN A 212 8.34 10.40 9.23
C GLN A 212 7.69 11.69 8.71
N ASP A 213 7.38 12.59 9.63
CA ASP A 213 7.06 13.97 9.26
C ASP A 213 8.34 14.74 8.90
N GLY A 214 8.35 15.39 7.74
CA GLY A 214 9.51 16.13 7.25
C GLY A 214 9.53 16.25 5.73
N HIS A 215 10.38 17.12 5.19
CA HIS A 215 10.51 17.29 3.75
C HIS A 215 11.15 16.04 3.09
N HIS A 216 10.79 15.71 1.84
CA HIS A 216 11.31 14.56 1.07
C HIS A 216 12.85 14.52 0.90
N GLU A 217 13.53 15.61 1.23
CA GLU A 217 14.99 15.72 1.23
C GLU A 217 15.64 15.38 2.56
N VAL A 218 14.85 15.37 3.64
CA VAL A 218 15.33 15.21 5.02
C VAL A 218 14.95 13.84 5.57
N VAL A 219 13.82 13.29 5.14
CA VAL A 219 13.31 12.00 5.61
C VAL A 219 13.23 10.97 4.48
N PRO A 220 13.43 9.67 4.76
CA PRO A 220 13.41 8.65 3.71
C PRO A 220 12.04 8.48 3.04
N ILE A 221 10.95 8.55 3.82
CA ILE A 221 9.56 8.57 3.34
C ILE A 221 8.81 9.63 4.13
N SER A 222 8.44 10.71 3.44
CA SER A 222 7.65 11.80 4.04
C SER A 222 6.17 11.43 4.08
N ILE A 223 5.50 11.73 5.18
CA ILE A 223 4.04 11.70 5.26
C ILE A 223 3.49 12.78 4.33
N ALA A 224 2.84 12.37 3.24
CA ALA A 224 2.26 13.23 2.21
C ALA A 224 0.96 13.89 2.72
N LYS A 225 1.11 14.90 3.58
CA LYS A 225 -0.03 15.59 4.24
C LYS A 225 -1.05 16.11 3.24
N ASP A 226 -0.59 16.69 2.13
CA ASP A 226 -1.48 17.28 1.14
C ASP A 226 -2.28 16.21 0.38
N ALA A 227 -1.62 15.11 -0.03
CA ALA A 227 -2.30 13.96 -0.61
C ALA A 227 -3.33 13.37 0.38
N ARG A 228 -2.97 13.24 1.66
CA ARG A 228 -3.88 12.74 2.71
C ARG A 228 -5.07 13.67 2.95
N ARG A 229 -4.89 14.98 2.91
CA ARG A 229 -6.00 15.95 2.98
C ARG A 229 -6.92 15.85 1.76
N LEU A 230 -6.36 15.79 0.56
CA LEU A 230 -7.13 15.54 -0.67
C LEU A 230 -7.89 14.22 -0.57
N ALA A 231 -7.28 13.24 0.10
CA ALA A 231 -7.85 11.94 0.37
C ALA A 231 -8.91 11.91 1.49
N GLY A 232 -9.19 13.05 2.13
CA GLY A 232 -10.25 13.20 3.12
C GLY A 232 -9.83 12.94 4.58
N PHE A 233 -8.53 12.87 4.88
CA PHE A 233 -8.05 12.85 6.27
C PHE A 233 -8.24 14.23 6.92
N THR A 234 -8.65 14.23 8.19
CA THR A 234 -8.62 15.46 9.01
C THR A 234 -7.20 15.77 9.48
N ASP A 235 -6.93 17.03 9.84
CA ASP A 235 -5.63 17.40 10.42
C ASP A 235 -5.35 16.63 11.73
N GLU A 236 -6.38 16.32 12.52
CA GLU A 236 -6.26 15.49 13.73
C GLU A 236 -5.85 14.05 13.40
N GLU A 237 -6.40 13.46 12.34
CA GLU A 237 -6.02 12.11 11.88
C GLU A 237 -4.56 12.10 11.39
N ILE A 238 -4.15 13.12 10.65
CA ILE A 238 -2.77 13.28 10.19
C ILE A 238 -1.83 13.43 11.40
N GLU A 239 -2.20 14.22 12.41
CA GLU A 239 -1.38 14.39 13.61
C GLU A 239 -1.28 13.11 14.45
N ARG A 240 -2.36 12.34 14.56
CA ARG A 240 -2.33 11.01 15.20
C ARG A 240 -1.37 10.06 14.49
N LEU A 241 -1.39 10.06 13.16
CA LEU A 241 -0.51 9.25 12.34
C LEU A 241 0.97 9.67 12.49
N ILE A 242 1.25 10.96 12.53
CA ILE A 242 2.61 11.46 12.82
C ILE A 242 3.08 10.95 14.20
N LYS A 243 2.23 11.05 15.22
CA LYS A 243 2.55 10.58 16.58
C LYS A 243 2.78 9.06 16.63
N SER A 244 2.02 8.26 15.88
CA SER A 244 2.21 6.80 15.86
C SER A 244 3.53 6.43 15.19
N THR A 245 3.92 7.10 14.10
CA THR A 245 5.20 6.84 13.43
C THR A 245 6.42 7.13 14.31
N GLN A 246 6.33 8.15 15.18
CA GLN A 246 7.38 8.49 16.15
C GLN A 246 7.51 7.50 17.31
N ARG A 247 6.43 6.79 17.66
CA ARG A 247 6.43 5.85 18.81
C ARG A 247 7.11 4.51 18.49
N SER A 248 7.10 4.04 17.24
CA SER A 248 7.73 2.75 16.88
C SER A 248 9.23 2.80 16.64
N GLN A 249 9.93 3.91 16.95
CA GLN A 249 11.40 3.97 16.88
C GLN A 249 12.10 3.19 18.02
N VAL A 250 11.34 2.57 18.93
CA VAL A 250 11.88 1.82 20.06
C VAL A 250 11.47 0.36 19.93
N TYR A 251 12.22 -0.42 19.14
CA TYR A 251 12.52 -1.85 19.38
C TYR A 251 13.70 -2.29 18.51
#